data_AF-A0A4Y2GU59-F1
#
_entry.id   AF-A0A4Y2GU59-F1
#
_cell.length_a   1.000
_cell.length_b   1.000
_cell.length_c   1.000
_cell.angle_alpha   90.00
_cell.angle_beta   90.00
_cell.angle_gamma   90.00
#
_symmetry.space_group_name_H-M   'P 1'
#
loop_
_entity.id
_entity.type
_entity.pdbx_description
1 polymer ?
#
loop_
_entity_poly.entity_id
_entity_poly.type
_entity_poly.pdbx_seq_one_letter_code
_entity_poly.pdbx_strand_id
1 'polypeptide(L)'
;MNRYRFGVSRKEIKKGPRGSPGIGFKLTDDGNYDMEKKKLKNVDEPVDISDVSTKSYVDLIKNGLKSDIVELQKRSLIHSEHGDFDAKGKIIGNVKDPLNNLNVVNKQFFERNALTLSQTNPLKNFTI
;
A
#
# COMPACT_ATOMS: atom_id res chain seq x y z
N MET A 1 -44.40 -31.95 -53.79
CA MET A 1 -43.29 -32.90 -53.59
C MET A 1 -42.55 -32.55 -52.31
N ASN A 2 -42.84 -33.24 -51.22
CA ASN A 2 -42.16 -33.09 -49.93
C ASN A 2 -41.13 -34.21 -49.76
N ARG A 3 -39.85 -33.86 -49.57
CA ARG A 3 -38.81 -34.82 -49.20
C ARG A 3 -38.81 -34.97 -47.68
N TYR A 4 -39.39 -36.05 -47.18
CA TYR A 4 -39.28 -36.45 -45.78
C TYR A 4 -37.84 -36.93 -45.52
N ARG A 5 -37.11 -36.26 -44.62
CA ARG A 5 -35.89 -36.81 -44.03
C ARG A 5 -36.31 -37.84 -42.99
N PHE A 6 -35.86 -39.08 -43.17
CA PHE A 6 -36.02 -40.14 -42.18
C PHE A 6 -35.35 -39.75 -40.86
N GLY A 7 -36.07 -39.88 -39.74
CA GLY A 7 -35.44 -40.03 -38.42
C GLY A 7 -35.56 -38.90 -37.39
N VAL A 8 -36.28 -37.80 -37.64
CA VAL A 8 -36.50 -36.79 -36.58
C VAL A 8 -37.98 -36.68 -36.24
N SER A 9 -38.41 -37.47 -35.26
CA SER A 9 -39.61 -37.12 -34.49
C SER A 9 -39.34 -35.76 -33.84
N ARG A 10 -40.25 -34.79 -34.03
CA ARG A 10 -40.29 -33.55 -33.25
C ARG A 10 -40.57 -33.89 -31.78
N LYS A 11 -39.60 -34.51 -31.11
CA LYS A 11 -39.57 -34.53 -29.65
C LYS A 11 -39.08 -33.15 -29.25
N GLU A 12 -39.95 -32.41 -28.57
CA GLU A 12 -39.56 -31.23 -27.81
C GLU A 12 -38.21 -31.49 -27.14
N ILE A 13 -37.26 -30.57 -27.30
CA ILE A 13 -36.00 -30.62 -26.56
C ILE A 13 -36.36 -30.31 -25.10
N LYS A 14 -36.88 -31.31 -24.39
CA LYS A 14 -37.07 -31.24 -22.95
C LYS A 14 -35.67 -31.18 -22.36
N LYS A 15 -35.29 -30.01 -21.85
CA LYS A 15 -34.04 -29.83 -21.12
C LYS A 15 -34.02 -30.91 -20.03
N GLY A 16 -33.03 -31.80 -20.11
CA GLY A 16 -32.90 -32.89 -19.15
C GLY A 16 -32.82 -32.35 -17.72
N PRO A 17 -33.16 -33.17 -16.70
CA PRO A 17 -33.02 -32.76 -15.32
C PRO A 17 -31.59 -32.28 -15.07
N ARG A 18 -31.44 -31.21 -14.27
CA ARG A 18 -30.13 -30.74 -13.83
C ARG A 18 -29.41 -31.93 -13.19
N GLY A 19 -28.19 -32.23 -13.63
CA GLY A 19 -27.38 -33.28 -13.02
C GLY A 19 -27.23 -33.05 -11.52
N SER A 20 -26.99 -34.12 -10.77
CA SER A 20 -26.70 -34.02 -9.34
C SER A 20 -25.63 -32.95 -9.09
N PRO A 21 -25.79 -32.08 -8.08
CA PRO A 21 -24.75 -31.11 -7.73
C PRO A 21 -23.40 -31.82 -7.64
N GLY A 22 -22.38 -31.27 -8.28
CA GLY A 22 -21.02 -31.80 -8.17
C GLY A 22 -20.62 -31.89 -6.70
N ILE A 23 -19.94 -32.96 -6.31
CA ILE A 23 -19.44 -33.12 -4.95
C ILE A 23 -18.46 -31.97 -4.66
N GLY A 24 -18.87 -31.00 -3.86
CA GLY A 24 -18.01 -29.91 -3.39
C GLY A 24 -18.45 -28.47 -3.69
N PHE A 25 -19.56 -28.25 -4.39
CA PHE A 25 -20.12 -26.91 -4.60
C PHE A 25 -21.60 -26.85 -4.24
N LYS A 26 -21.97 -25.96 -3.31
CA LYS A 26 -23.36 -25.65 -2.98
C LYS A 26 -23.77 -24.35 -3.67
N LEU A 27 -24.90 -24.36 -4.36
CA LEU A 27 -25.46 -23.12 -4.91
C LEU A 27 -26.13 -22.35 -3.77
N THR A 28 -25.78 -21.08 -3.60
CA THR A 28 -26.41 -20.17 -2.64
C THR A 28 -27.68 -19.58 -3.22
N ASP A 29 -28.55 -19.02 -2.37
CA ASP A 29 -29.86 -18.47 -2.79
C ASP A 29 -29.72 -17.27 -3.74
N ASP A 30 -28.58 -16.58 -3.71
CA ASP A 30 -28.20 -15.48 -4.62
C ASP A 30 -27.47 -15.95 -5.88
N GLY A 31 -27.34 -17.27 -6.10
CA GLY A 31 -26.81 -17.86 -7.32
C GLY A 31 -25.29 -18.04 -7.37
N ASN A 32 -24.58 -17.83 -6.25
CA ASN A 32 -23.14 -18.06 -6.12
C ASN A 32 -22.80 -19.51 -5.70
N TYR A 33 -21.51 -19.86 -5.71
CA TYR A 33 -21.03 -21.18 -5.26
C TYR A 33 -20.31 -21.08 -3.91
N ASP A 34 -20.81 -21.80 -2.91
CA ASP A 34 -20.10 -22.05 -1.65
C ASP A 34 -19.28 -23.34 -1.76
N MET A 35 -17.97 -23.22 -1.49
CA MET A 35 -17.03 -24.35 -1.47
C MET A 35 -16.93 -25.04 -0.10
N GLU A 36 -17.75 -24.65 0.89
CA GLU A 36 -17.78 -25.23 2.24
C GLU A 36 -16.40 -25.27 2.90
N LYS A 37 -15.66 -24.16 2.80
CA LYS A 37 -14.27 -24.02 3.30
C LYS A 37 -13.26 -24.98 2.69
N LYS A 38 -13.57 -25.63 1.56
CA LYS A 38 -12.62 -26.45 0.80
C LYS A 38 -11.59 -25.55 0.10
N LYS A 39 -10.42 -26.12 -0.16
CA LYS A 39 -9.32 -25.43 -0.84
C LYS A 39 -9.52 -25.51 -2.35
N LEU A 40 -9.51 -24.37 -3.03
CA LEU A 40 -9.26 -24.29 -4.46
C LEU A 40 -7.74 -24.25 -4.67
N LYS A 41 -7.20 -25.13 -5.51
CA LYS A 41 -5.77 -25.27 -5.76
C LYS A 41 -5.49 -25.30 -7.27
N ASN A 42 -4.26 -24.97 -7.65
CA ASN A 42 -3.77 -25.03 -9.03
C ASN A 42 -4.56 -24.12 -9.99
N VAL A 43 -4.97 -22.95 -9.51
CA VAL A 43 -5.47 -21.86 -10.37
C VAL A 43 -4.28 -21.09 -10.92
N ASP A 44 -4.44 -20.54 -12.12
CA ASP A 44 -3.40 -19.73 -12.76
C ASP A 44 -3.32 -18.32 -12.14
N GLU A 45 -2.26 -17.59 -12.46
CA GLU A 45 -2.10 -16.19 -12.07
C GLU A 45 -3.19 -15.31 -12.70
N PRO A 46 -3.73 -14.31 -11.97
CA PRO A 46 -4.79 -13.46 -12.49
C PRO A 46 -4.29 -12.59 -13.65
N VAL A 47 -5.13 -12.45 -14.68
CA VAL A 47 -4.86 -11.60 -15.86
C VAL A 47 -5.84 -10.43 -15.91
N ASP A 48 -7.10 -10.69 -15.60
CA ASP A 48 -8.17 -9.69 -15.57
C ASP A 48 -8.52 -9.26 -14.14
N ILE A 49 -9.11 -8.06 -14.01
CA ILE A 49 -9.48 -7.47 -12.71
C ILE A 49 -10.50 -8.32 -11.92
N SER A 50 -11.29 -9.14 -12.61
CA SER A 50 -12.29 -10.01 -12.01
C SER A 50 -11.75 -11.38 -11.59
N ASP A 51 -10.47 -11.66 -11.87
CA ASP A 51 -9.87 -12.96 -11.56
C ASP A 51 -9.60 -13.13 -10.07
N VAL A 52 -9.67 -14.38 -9.62
CA VAL A 52 -9.21 -14.73 -8.27
C VAL A 52 -7.68 -14.65 -8.22
N SER A 53 -7.15 -13.95 -7.22
CA SER A 53 -5.69 -13.86 -7.05
C SER A 53 -5.11 -15.12 -6.40
N THR A 54 -3.96 -15.58 -6.89
CA THR A 54 -3.18 -16.61 -6.22
C THR A 54 -2.49 -16.03 -4.98
N LYS A 55 -2.07 -16.89 -4.05
CA LYS A 55 -1.23 -16.46 -2.92
C LYS A 55 0.12 -15.87 -3.39
N SER A 56 0.71 -16.45 -4.44
CA SER A 56 1.99 -15.98 -5.00
C SER A 56 1.86 -14.56 -5.54
N TYR A 57 0.79 -14.28 -6.29
CA TYR A 57 0.48 -12.96 -6.81
C TYR A 57 0.49 -11.89 -5.71
N VAL A 58 -0.28 -12.15 -4.65
CA VAL A 58 -0.44 -11.21 -3.53
C VAL A 58 0.85 -11.04 -2.75
N ASP A 59 1.60 -12.12 -2.52
CA ASP A 59 2.88 -12.07 -1.82
C ASP A 59 3.92 -11.27 -2.60
N LEU A 60 3.98 -11.40 -3.93
CA LEU A 60 4.88 -10.63 -4.79
C LEU A 60 4.60 -9.13 -4.67
N ILE A 61 3.34 -8.73 -4.80
CA ILE A 61 2.93 -7.32 -4.65
C ILE A 61 3.28 -6.80 -3.25
N LYS A 62 2.93 -7.57 -2.21
CA LYS A 62 3.22 -7.20 -0.81
C LYS A 62 4.72 -7.01 -0.56
N ASN A 63 5.55 -7.89 -1.10
CA ASN A 63 6.99 -7.81 -0.96
C ASN A 63 7.57 -6.59 -1.69
N GLY A 64 7.06 -6.28 -2.89
CA GLY A 64 7.38 -5.04 -3.61
C GLY A 64 7.06 -3.80 -2.77
N LEU A 65 5.82 -3.70 -2.28
CA LEU A 65 5.38 -2.59 -1.43
C LEU A 65 6.24 -2.46 -0.16
N LYS A 66 6.60 -3.57 0.48
CA LYS A 66 7.47 -3.56 1.66
C LYS A 66 8.86 -3.01 1.35
N SER A 67 9.42 -3.34 0.18
CA SER A 67 10.71 -2.81 -0.29
C SER A 67 10.65 -1.29 -0.39
N ASP A 68 9.62 -0.78 -1.08
CA ASP A 68 9.45 0.65 -1.33
C ASP A 68 9.27 1.43 -0.02
N ILE A 69 8.47 0.91 0.90
CA ILE A 69 8.27 1.51 2.23
C ILE A 69 9.60 1.58 3.00
N VAL A 70 10.38 0.50 2.99
CA VAL A 70 11.68 0.46 3.67
C VAL A 70 12.65 1.49 3.07
N GLU A 71 12.66 1.65 1.76
CA GLU A 71 13.49 2.66 1.09
C GLU A 71 13.05 4.09 1.44
N LEU A 72 11.75 4.38 1.40
CA LEU A 72 11.19 5.67 1.78
C LEU A 72 11.53 6.02 3.24
N GLN A 73 11.41 5.05 4.15
CA GLN A 73 11.76 5.23 5.57
C GLN A 73 13.25 5.52 5.79
N LYS A 74 14.15 5.02 4.94
CA LYS A 74 15.59 5.32 5.03
C LYS A 74 15.94 6.76 4.65
N ARG A 75 15.10 7.39 3.81
CA ARG A 75 15.32 8.73 3.26
C ARG A 75 14.48 9.82 3.95
N SER A 76 13.46 9.43 4.70
CA SER A 76 12.52 10.36 5.36
C SER A 76 12.97 10.74 6.76
N LEU A 77 12.52 11.91 7.23
CA LEU A 77 12.39 12.17 8.66
C LEU A 77 11.28 11.26 9.20
N ILE A 78 11.54 10.54 10.28
CA ILE A 78 10.54 9.65 10.89
C ILE A 78 10.11 10.19 12.25
N HIS A 79 8.96 9.75 12.77
CA HIS A 79 8.59 10.07 14.14
C HIS A 79 9.44 9.27 15.14
N SER A 80 9.92 9.95 16.18
CA SER A 80 10.43 9.31 17.39
C SER A 80 9.28 8.66 18.19
N GLU A 81 9.59 7.91 19.23
CA GLU A 81 8.58 7.36 20.16
C GLU A 81 7.71 8.44 20.82
N HIS A 82 8.19 9.69 20.84
CA HIS A 82 7.50 10.84 21.43
C HIS A 82 6.79 11.72 20.39
N GLY A 83 6.82 11.34 19.10
CA GLY A 83 6.13 12.07 18.02
C GLY A 83 6.95 13.18 17.36
N ASP A 84 8.19 13.41 17.77
CA ASP A 84 9.10 14.39 17.14
C ASP A 84 9.66 13.89 15.82
N PHE A 85 10.00 14.78 14.89
CA PHE A 85 10.75 14.41 13.69
C PHE A 85 12.22 14.08 14.03
N ASP A 86 12.63 12.85 13.76
CA ASP A 86 14.00 12.35 13.92
C ASP A 86 14.67 12.12 12.56
N ALA A 87 15.83 12.76 12.38
CA ALA A 87 16.68 12.63 11.20
C ALA A 87 17.64 11.42 11.26
N LYS A 88 17.65 10.65 12.35
CA LYS A 88 18.57 9.53 12.61
C LYS A 88 20.04 9.90 12.43
N GLY A 89 20.42 11.07 12.94
CA GLY A 89 21.79 11.60 12.83
C GLY A 89 22.22 12.00 11.41
N LYS A 90 21.30 12.04 10.43
CA LYS A 90 21.61 12.49 9.07
C LYS A 90 21.72 14.01 9.02
N ILE A 91 22.58 14.50 8.12
CA ILE A 91 22.74 15.93 7.84
C ILE A 91 21.50 16.44 7.11
N ILE A 92 20.89 17.51 7.65
CA ILE A 92 19.87 18.30 6.95
C ILE A 92 20.57 19.52 6.33
N GLY A 93 20.81 19.46 5.03
CA GLY A 93 21.44 20.54 4.26
C GLY A 93 20.43 21.44 3.56
N ASN A 94 20.92 22.54 2.97
CA ASN A 94 20.12 23.47 2.17
C ASN A 94 18.90 24.07 2.92
N VAL A 95 19.08 24.32 4.21
CA VAL A 95 18.07 24.98 5.05
C VAL A 95 18.17 26.49 4.87
N LYS A 96 17.09 27.12 4.43
CA LYS A 96 17.00 28.58 4.25
C LYS A 96 17.10 29.33 5.59
N ASP A 97 17.43 30.62 5.55
CA ASP A 97 17.35 31.49 6.72
C ASP A 97 15.92 31.45 7.32
N PRO A 98 15.79 31.42 8.66
CA PRO A 98 14.50 31.37 9.35
C PRO A 98 13.72 32.67 9.09
N LEU A 99 12.39 32.55 8.95
CA LEU A 99 11.49 33.69 8.76
C LEU A 99 10.81 34.13 10.06
N ASN A 100 10.66 33.21 11.02
CA ASN A 100 10.09 33.46 12.34
C ASN A 100 10.71 32.51 13.39
N ASN A 101 10.30 32.69 14.65
CA ASN A 101 10.85 31.96 15.81
C ASN A 101 10.46 30.47 15.89
N LEU A 102 9.61 29.96 15.00
CA LEU A 102 9.26 28.54 14.91
C LEU A 102 10.09 27.79 13.86
N ASN A 103 10.94 28.49 13.11
CA ASN A 103 11.78 27.87 12.10
C ASN A 103 13.11 27.40 12.69
N VAL A 104 13.62 26.27 12.17
CA VAL A 104 14.98 25.83 12.45
C VAL A 104 16.00 26.81 11.87
N VAL A 105 17.10 27.01 12.59
CA VAL A 105 18.17 27.93 12.20
C VAL A 105 19.26 27.17 11.45
N ASN A 106 19.71 27.69 10.30
CA ASN A 106 20.91 27.18 9.64
C ASN A 106 22.20 27.78 10.25
N LYS A 107 23.34 27.10 10.08
CA LYS A 107 24.63 27.49 10.68
C LYS A 107 25.07 28.92 10.30
N GLN A 108 24.92 29.30 9.03
CA GLN A 108 25.34 30.62 8.55
C GLN A 108 24.50 31.75 9.16
N PHE A 109 23.20 31.54 9.34
CA PHE A 109 22.34 32.50 10.04
C PHE A 109 22.73 32.61 11.51
N PHE A 110 22.94 31.48 12.19
CA PHE A 110 23.35 31.48 13.60
C PHE A 110 24.66 32.26 13.81
N GLU A 111 25.71 31.98 13.04
CA GLU A 111 27.02 32.62 13.22
C GLU A 111 26.97 34.14 12.99
N ARG A 112 26.17 34.62 12.04
CA ARG A 112 26.00 36.06 11.79
C ARG A 112 25.29 36.81 12.93
N ASN A 113 24.34 36.16 13.61
CA ASN A 113 23.46 36.82 14.59
C ASN A 113 23.82 36.51 16.05
N ALA A 114 24.47 35.38 16.33
CA ALA A 114 24.87 35.00 17.69
C ALA A 114 26.11 35.77 18.18
N LEU A 115 27.04 36.11 17.29
CA LEU A 115 28.26 36.86 17.62
C LEU A 115 27.98 38.34 17.96
N THR A 116 26.84 38.86 17.55
CA THR A 116 26.44 40.25 17.82
C THR A 116 26.08 40.47 19.30
N LEU A 117 25.63 39.42 20.01
CA LEU A 117 25.26 39.49 21.44
C LEU A 117 26.45 39.34 22.39
N SER A 118 27.53 38.68 22.00
CA SER A 118 28.72 38.51 22.85
C SER A 118 29.61 39.75 22.92
N GLN A 119 29.48 40.68 21.97
CA GLN A 119 30.27 41.92 21.93
C GLN A 119 29.60 43.11 22.65
N THR A 120 28.31 43.01 23.01
CA THR A 120 27.57 44.08 23.71
C THR A 120 27.53 43.92 25.23
N ASN A 121 28.20 42.91 25.80
CA ASN A 121 28.48 42.81 27.24
C ASN A 121 29.97 43.06 27.52
N PRO A 122 30.53 44.28 27.32
CA PRO A 122 31.75 44.64 28.01
C PRO A 122 31.39 44.75 29.50
N LEU A 123 31.91 43.81 30.28
CA LEU A 123 32.17 43.90 31.72
C LEU A 123 31.51 45.10 32.41
N LYS A 124 30.40 44.85 33.13
CA LYS A 124 30.01 45.74 34.23
C LYS A 124 31.21 45.80 35.17
N ASN A 125 31.93 46.93 35.11
CA ASN A 125 33.02 47.24 36.02
C ASN A 125 32.48 47.12 37.45
N PHE A 126 32.89 46.06 38.15
CA PHE A 126 32.86 46.04 39.60
C PHE A 126 33.97 46.99 40.05
N THR A 127 33.61 48.23 40.36
CA THR A 127 34.46 49.11 41.15
C THR A 127 34.55 48.53 42.56
N ILE A 128 35.79 48.42 43.03
CA ILE A 128 36.26 47.83 44.29
C ILE A 128 35.53 48.41 45.50
#